data_AF-A0A9Q0U6P3-F1
#
_entry.id   AF-A0A9Q0U6P3-F1
#
_cell.length_a   1.000
_cell.length_b   1.000
_cell.length_c   1.000
_cell.angle_alpha   90.00
_cell.angle_beta   90.00
_cell.angle_gamma   90.00
#
_symmetry.space_group_name_H-M   'P 1'
#
loop_
_entity.id
_entity.type
_entity.pdbx_description
1 polymer ?
#
loop_
_entity_poly.entity_id
_entity_poly.type
_entity_poly.pdbx_seq_one_letter_code
_entity_poly.pdbx_strand_id
1 'polypeptide(L)'
;MKKSIRLDIRGLPQLFIVVGSAKKVRSGPWNGVFFGGTPKVHNSVFEPILVRNEDEIYYTYRLVNNSVSSRLTLNQSGAVERLVMYGQKSEWATIYSVPVDTCENYRQCGDNAICRVRKSPICECLQGYRSIPEEELDIQNFYGSRKCETRLTLDCRSGEGFLKLPGVKLPDLLEFRLVESMNLKECQAECFKNCSCSAFANSNISGGGSGCLMWFGNLIDIREQSGSTIGQDIHIRVPASELESARSSKRKKMLRTALVASMSTLLGIFVSGLILCICWRKIKKKVGMDRWKEDMDAPLFDLDTIANATNNFAPTSIIGAGGFGSVYKVIQITKRRVVLCELKMVKK
;
A
#
# COMPACT_ATOMS: atom_id res chain seq x y z
N MET A 1 18.14 37.75 12.33
CA MET A 1 16.75 37.74 12.86
C MET A 1 16.57 36.56 13.81
N LYS A 2 15.89 36.74 14.94
CA LYS A 2 15.69 35.69 15.96
C LYS A 2 14.77 34.57 15.43
N LYS A 3 15.17 33.32 15.61
CA LYS A 3 14.37 32.13 15.27
C LYS A 3 13.79 31.53 16.55
N SER A 4 12.54 31.07 16.52
CA SER A 4 11.91 30.43 17.68
C SER A 4 10.83 29.44 17.26
N ILE A 5 10.59 28.45 18.12
CA ILE A 5 9.39 27.59 18.06
C ILE A 5 8.37 28.20 19.02
N ARG A 6 7.11 28.32 18.59
CA ARG A 6 6.02 28.87 19.43
C ARG A 6 4.80 27.98 19.38
N LEU A 7 4.15 27.79 20.52
CA LEU A 7 2.83 27.19 20.60
C LEU A 7 1.78 28.31 20.54
N ASP A 8 0.97 28.33 19.50
CA ASP A 8 -0.23 29.14 19.41
C ASP A 8 -1.38 28.36 20.06
N ILE A 9 -2.06 28.99 21.01
CA ILE A 9 -3.12 28.36 21.82
C ILE A 9 -4.52 28.86 21.43
N ARG A 10 -4.63 29.66 20.35
CA ARG A 10 -5.94 30.14 19.87
C ARG A 10 -6.69 29.01 19.16
N GLY A 11 -7.73 28.50 19.80
CA GLY A 11 -8.49 27.34 19.32
C GLY A 11 -7.78 26.03 19.65
N LEU A 12 -7.58 25.17 18.66
CA LEU A 12 -6.74 23.97 18.84
C LEU A 12 -5.26 24.36 18.77
N PRO A 13 -4.42 23.93 19.71
CA PRO A 13 -3.02 24.34 19.72
C PRO A 13 -2.25 23.95 18.46
N GLN A 14 -1.38 24.85 18.00
CA GLN A 14 -0.55 24.70 16.80
C GLN A 14 0.89 25.13 17.10
N LEU A 15 1.88 24.36 16.66
CA LEU A 15 3.28 24.76 16.72
C LEU A 15 3.67 25.51 15.45
N PHE A 16 4.46 26.57 15.63
CA PHE A 16 5.03 27.36 14.55
C PHE A 16 6.54 27.48 14.68
N ILE A 17 7.24 27.34 13.56
CA ILE A 17 8.61 27.83 13.42
C ILE A 17 8.51 29.25 12.87
N VAL A 18 9.07 30.22 13.59
CA VAL A 18 9.02 31.64 13.21
C VAL A 18 10.41 32.24 13.12
N VAL A 19 10.58 33.18 12.18
CA VAL A 19 11.77 34.02 12.03
C VAL A 19 11.34 35.47 12.19
N GLY A 20 11.69 36.09 13.31
CA GLY A 20 11.09 37.35 13.73
C GLY A 20 9.60 37.19 14.01
N SER A 21 8.76 37.91 13.26
CA SER A 21 7.29 37.79 13.27
C SER A 21 6.75 36.88 12.16
N ALA A 22 7.58 36.49 11.18
CA ALA A 22 7.13 35.73 10.03
C ALA A 22 6.98 34.24 10.37
N LYS A 23 5.79 33.68 10.12
CA LYS A 23 5.52 32.23 10.15
C LYS A 23 6.28 31.56 8.99
N LYS A 24 7.12 30.57 9.29
CA LYS A 24 7.86 29.80 8.27
C LYS A 24 7.32 28.40 8.09
N VAL A 25 6.99 27.72 9.18
CA VAL A 25 6.37 26.39 9.16
C VAL A 25 5.27 26.36 10.21
N ARG A 26 4.18 25.66 9.90
CA ARG A 26 3.06 25.39 10.80
C ARG A 26 2.92 23.88 10.96
N SER A 27 2.76 23.39 12.19
CA SER A 27 2.59 21.96 12.46
C SER A 27 1.20 21.44 12.14
N GLY A 28 0.21 22.30 11.91
CA GLY A 28 -1.19 21.93 11.95
C GLY A 28 -1.72 21.83 13.40
N PRO A 29 -3.06 21.83 13.58
CA PRO A 29 -3.68 21.68 14.89
C PRO A 29 -3.39 20.31 15.51
N TRP A 30 -3.35 20.29 16.84
CA TRP A 30 -3.39 19.05 17.61
C TRP A 30 -4.73 18.34 17.37
N ASN A 31 -4.69 17.10 16.91
CA ASN A 31 -5.87 16.32 16.56
C ASN A 31 -6.26 15.29 17.64
N GLY A 32 -5.78 15.46 18.87
CA GLY A 32 -5.97 14.50 19.96
C GLY A 32 -4.87 13.43 20.05
N VAL A 33 -4.08 13.22 18.98
CA VAL A 33 -3.02 12.19 18.95
C VAL A 33 -1.67 12.77 18.54
N PHE A 34 -1.63 13.69 17.58
CA PHE A 34 -0.43 14.36 17.11
C PHE A 34 -0.78 15.70 16.43
N PHE A 35 0.23 16.50 16.06
CA PHE A 35 0.00 17.69 15.23
C PHE A 35 -0.08 17.29 13.75
N GLY A 36 -1.14 17.66 13.04
CA GLY A 36 -1.49 17.08 11.73
C GLY A 36 -0.45 17.19 10.58
N GLY A 37 0.53 18.07 10.70
CA GLY A 37 1.65 18.25 9.76
C GLY A 37 2.98 17.67 10.26
N THR A 38 2.99 16.93 11.37
CA THR A 38 4.22 16.25 11.83
C THR A 38 4.50 14.99 10.99
N PRO A 39 5.74 14.78 10.51
CA PRO A 39 6.11 13.57 9.81
C PRO A 39 5.86 12.32 10.69
N LYS A 40 5.11 11.33 10.19
CA LYS A 40 5.06 10.00 10.83
C LYS A 40 6.34 9.27 10.47
N VAL A 41 7.32 9.40 11.36
CA VAL A 41 8.29 8.34 11.54
C VAL A 41 7.58 7.26 12.35
N HIS A 42 7.84 5.96 12.09
CA HIS A 42 7.40 4.91 13.01
C HIS A 42 7.98 5.23 14.38
N ASN A 43 7.16 5.83 15.24
CA ASN A 43 7.63 6.41 16.47
C ASN A 43 7.41 5.39 17.58
N SER A 44 8.39 4.50 17.73
CA SER A 44 8.49 3.58 18.87
C SER A 44 9.26 4.19 20.04
N VAL A 45 9.66 5.46 19.93
CA VAL A 45 10.57 6.13 20.88
C VAL A 45 9.82 6.97 21.90
N PHE A 46 8.83 7.74 21.45
CA PHE A 46 8.07 8.63 22.33
C PHE A 46 6.59 8.74 21.96
N GLU A 47 5.78 9.04 22.96
CA GLU A 47 4.38 9.40 22.82
C GLU A 47 4.25 10.92 22.96
N PRO A 48 3.79 11.65 21.92
CA PRO A 48 3.53 13.08 22.03
C PRO A 48 2.30 13.32 22.92
N ILE A 49 2.38 14.33 23.80
CA ILE A 49 1.30 14.68 24.72
C ILE A 49 1.08 16.19 24.63
N LEU A 50 -0.16 16.59 24.44
CA LEU A 50 -0.59 17.97 24.64
C LEU A 50 -1.37 18.02 25.95
N VAL A 51 -0.83 18.73 26.94
CA VAL A 51 -1.55 19.00 28.19
C VAL A 51 -2.35 20.27 27.98
N ARG A 52 -3.64 20.21 28.32
CA ARG A 52 -4.58 21.32 28.28
C ARG A 52 -5.52 21.19 29.46
N ASN A 53 -5.34 22.08 30.43
CA ASN A 53 -6.22 22.22 31.59
C ASN A 53 -6.55 23.71 31.80
N GLU A 54 -7.13 24.07 32.93
CA GLU A 54 -7.54 25.46 33.23
C GLU A 54 -6.35 26.40 33.46
N ASP A 55 -5.19 25.86 33.86
CA ASP A 55 -4.01 26.64 34.26
C ASP A 55 -2.97 26.74 33.13
N GLU A 56 -2.79 25.66 32.36
CA GLU A 56 -1.68 25.53 31.42
C GLU A 56 -2.03 24.78 30.14
N ILE A 57 -1.38 25.22 29.05
CA ILE A 57 -1.42 24.57 27.74
C ILE A 57 0.02 24.44 27.24
N TYR A 58 0.52 23.22 27.19
CA TYR A 58 1.88 22.96 26.73
C TYR A 58 2.01 21.60 26.05
N TYR A 59 3.03 21.52 25.20
CA TYR A 59 3.41 20.28 24.55
C TYR A 59 4.52 19.60 25.34
N THR A 60 4.37 18.30 25.56
CA THR A 60 5.38 17.43 26.16
C THR A 60 5.38 16.07 25.44
N TYR A 61 6.22 15.16 25.91
CA TYR A 61 6.26 13.79 25.40
C TYR A 61 6.68 12.83 26.50
N ARG A 62 6.22 11.60 26.40
CA ARG A 62 6.65 10.49 27.24
C ARG A 62 7.54 9.55 26.43
N LEU A 63 8.62 9.06 27.00
CA LEU A 63 9.46 8.05 26.37
C LEU A 63 8.81 6.68 26.52
N VAL A 64 8.82 5.87 25.45
CA VAL A 64 8.31 4.50 25.48
C VAL A 64 9.28 3.57 26.23
N ASN A 65 10.58 3.85 26.15
CA ASN A 65 11.65 3.12 26.83
C ASN A 65 12.55 4.10 27.60
N ASN A 66 12.73 3.87 28.90
CA ASN A 66 13.54 4.71 29.78
C ASN A 66 15.05 4.64 29.49
N SER A 67 15.52 3.63 28.77
CA SER A 67 16.91 3.49 28.33
C SER A 67 17.27 4.35 27.10
N VAL A 68 16.33 5.18 26.63
CA VAL A 68 16.47 6.04 25.46
C VAL A 68 16.30 7.48 25.90
N SER A 69 17.18 8.37 25.45
CA SER A 69 17.02 9.82 25.62
C SER A 69 16.51 10.43 24.32
N SER A 70 15.60 11.39 24.39
CA SER A 70 15.15 12.17 23.23
C SER A 70 15.09 13.65 23.57
N ARG A 71 15.22 14.50 22.55
CA ARG A 71 14.99 15.96 22.66
C ARG A 71 14.48 16.54 21.36
N LEU A 72 13.77 17.67 21.46
CA LEU A 72 13.37 18.50 20.33
C LEU A 72 14.20 19.77 20.35
N THR A 73 14.94 20.06 19.29
CA THR A 73 15.89 21.18 19.24
C THR A 73 15.62 22.04 18.01
N LEU A 74 15.70 23.36 18.16
CA LEU A 74 15.80 24.29 17.03
C LEU A 74 17.28 24.49 16.69
N ASN A 75 17.70 24.02 15.52
CA ASN A 75 19.09 24.13 15.10
C ASN A 75 19.41 25.54 14.54
N GLN A 76 20.69 25.78 14.20
CA GLN A 76 21.15 27.09 13.71
C GLN A 76 20.55 27.47 12.35
N SER A 77 20.24 26.51 11.48
CA SER A 77 19.58 26.77 10.20
C SER A 77 18.12 27.20 10.39
N GLY A 78 17.53 26.91 11.54
CA GLY A 78 16.13 27.22 11.87
C GLY A 78 15.19 26.04 11.64
N ALA A 79 15.74 24.85 11.44
CA ALA A 79 14.97 23.62 11.38
C ALA A 79 14.78 23.04 12.79
N VAL A 80 13.65 22.39 12.98
CA VAL A 80 13.31 21.69 14.22
C VAL A 80 13.64 20.22 14.07
N GLU A 81 14.50 19.71 14.93
CA GLU A 81 15.00 18.35 14.91
C GLU A 81 14.56 17.57 16.13
N ARG A 82 13.99 16.39 15.90
CA ARG A 82 13.79 15.39 16.94
C ARG A 82 14.99 14.46 16.96
N LEU A 83 15.75 14.52 18.03
CA LEU A 83 16.95 13.72 18.24
C LEU A 83 16.67 12.58 19.23
N VAL A 84 17.35 11.46 19.04
CA VAL A 84 17.31 10.29 19.91
C VAL A 84 18.70 9.75 20.17
N MET A 85 18.91 9.23 21.37
CA MET A 85 20.14 8.59 21.80
C MET A 85 19.78 7.27 22.49
N TYR A 86 20.35 6.16 22.00
CA TYR A 86 20.07 4.82 22.50
C TYR A 86 21.20 4.34 23.43
N GLY A 87 20.85 4.02 24.68
CA GLY A 87 21.80 3.49 25.67
C GLY A 87 22.91 4.48 26.03
N GLN A 88 24.10 3.97 26.36
CA GLN A 88 25.28 4.79 26.72
C GLN A 88 26.07 5.32 25.52
N LYS A 89 25.52 5.27 24.30
CA LYS A 89 26.18 5.89 23.14
C LYS A 89 26.17 7.41 23.32
N SER A 90 27.28 8.08 22.97
CA SER A 90 27.39 9.55 23.06
C SER A 90 26.90 10.29 21.81
N GLU A 91 26.26 9.60 20.87
CA GLU A 91 25.83 10.17 19.59
C GLU A 91 24.31 10.32 19.49
N TRP A 92 23.87 11.48 18.98
CA TRP A 92 22.47 11.77 18.70
C TRP A 92 22.13 11.40 17.26
N ALA A 93 21.11 10.58 17.07
CA ALA A 93 20.53 10.29 15.76
C ALA A 93 19.28 11.16 15.52
N THR A 94 19.13 11.67 14.31
CA THR A 94 17.94 12.45 13.91
C THR A 94 16.81 11.51 13.52
N ILE A 95 15.68 11.58 14.25
CA ILE A 95 14.44 10.88 13.90
C ILE A 95 13.76 11.62 12.74
N TYR A 96 13.57 12.92 12.88
CA TYR A 96 13.06 13.80 11.83
C TYR A 96 13.59 15.22 11.99
N SER A 97 13.58 15.97 10.88
CA SER A 97 13.89 17.40 10.83
C SER A 97 12.79 18.11 10.04
N VAL A 98 12.36 19.29 10.49
CA VAL A 98 11.30 20.09 9.87
C VAL A 98 11.83 21.48 9.54
N PRO A 99 11.66 21.99 8.31
CA PRO A 99 10.90 21.41 7.18
C PRO A 99 11.66 20.28 6.45
N VAL A 100 10.93 19.24 6.01
CA VAL A 100 11.45 18.13 5.18
C VAL A 100 11.42 18.41 3.68
N ASP A 101 10.53 19.28 3.23
CA ASP A 101 10.35 19.64 1.83
C ASP A 101 9.61 20.98 1.69
N THR A 102 9.47 21.43 0.45
CA THR A 102 8.90 22.72 0.12
C THR A 102 7.45 22.90 0.56
N CYS A 103 6.64 21.83 0.68
CA CYS A 103 5.24 21.94 1.11
C CYS A 103 5.07 22.15 2.63
N GLU A 104 6.15 22.05 3.42
CA GLU A 104 6.13 22.43 4.85
C GLU A 104 6.11 23.95 5.04
N ASN A 105 6.59 24.69 4.03
CA ASN A 105 6.63 26.15 4.08
C ASN A 105 5.22 26.69 4.21
N TYR A 106 5.03 27.57 5.19
CA TYR A 106 3.75 28.20 5.45
C TYR A 106 3.28 28.97 4.22
N ARG A 107 2.05 28.67 3.76
CA ARG A 107 1.46 29.26 2.54
C ARG A 107 2.26 28.99 1.26
N GLN A 108 2.86 27.81 1.15
CA GLN A 108 3.54 27.39 -0.08
C GLN A 108 2.62 27.43 -1.30
N CYS A 109 1.36 27.02 -1.13
CA CYS A 109 0.32 27.17 -2.14
C CYS A 109 -0.65 28.29 -1.75
N GLY A 110 -1.31 28.87 -2.77
CA GLY A 110 -2.26 29.96 -2.58
C GLY A 110 -3.50 29.51 -1.83
N ASP A 111 -4.37 30.47 -1.53
CA ASP A 111 -5.65 30.23 -0.91
C ASP A 111 -6.47 29.21 -1.73
N ASN A 112 -7.17 28.32 -1.03
CA ASN A 112 -7.99 27.26 -1.61
C ASN A 112 -7.21 26.32 -2.56
N ALA A 113 -5.90 26.17 -2.33
CA ALA A 113 -5.05 25.22 -3.02
C ALA A 113 -4.41 24.22 -2.05
N ILE A 114 -4.07 23.04 -2.56
CA ILE A 114 -3.35 21.99 -1.85
C ILE A 114 -1.95 21.80 -2.42
N CYS A 115 -0.96 21.72 -1.52
CA CYS A 115 0.42 21.41 -1.88
C CYS A 115 0.65 19.89 -1.96
N ARG A 116 1.16 19.41 -3.09
CA ARG A 116 1.42 17.99 -3.37
C ARG A 116 2.83 17.81 -3.91
N VAL A 117 3.76 17.43 -3.03
CA VAL A 117 5.22 17.34 -3.32
C VAL A 117 5.55 16.51 -4.57
N ARG A 118 4.75 15.46 -4.84
CA ARG A 118 5.00 14.52 -5.96
C ARG A 118 4.19 14.82 -7.23
N LYS A 119 3.52 15.97 -7.30
CA LYS A 119 2.82 16.39 -8.51
C LYS A 119 3.54 17.57 -9.17
N SER A 120 3.48 17.59 -10.50
CA SER A 120 3.78 18.77 -11.29
C SER A 120 2.50 19.17 -12.01
N PRO A 121 1.94 20.35 -11.74
CA PRO A 121 2.41 21.40 -10.81
C PRO A 121 2.25 21.00 -9.33
N ILE A 122 3.11 21.54 -8.45
CA ILE A 122 3.12 21.21 -7.00
C ILE A 122 1.87 21.73 -6.27
N CYS A 123 1.27 22.81 -6.76
CA CYS A 123 0.04 23.39 -6.23
C CYS A 123 -1.14 23.08 -7.15
N GLU A 124 -2.18 22.49 -6.60
CA GLU A 124 -3.42 22.15 -7.28
C GLU A 124 -4.58 22.84 -6.56
N CYS A 125 -5.52 23.43 -7.29
CA CYS A 125 -6.72 23.98 -6.68
C CYS A 125 -7.53 22.86 -6.03
N LEU A 126 -8.16 23.16 -4.90
CA LEU A 126 -9.09 22.25 -4.27
C LEU A 126 -10.27 21.98 -5.23
N GLN A 127 -10.84 20.79 -5.17
CA GLN A 127 -11.98 20.47 -6.02
C GLN A 127 -13.15 21.43 -5.73
N GLY A 128 -13.78 21.95 -6.79
CA GLY A 128 -14.77 23.04 -6.72
C GLY A 128 -14.18 24.46 -6.86
N TYR A 129 -12.86 24.58 -6.87
CA TYR A 129 -12.13 25.83 -7.13
C TYR A 129 -11.42 25.74 -8.48
N ARG A 130 -11.37 26.86 -9.21
CA ARG A 130 -10.64 26.98 -10.47
C ARG A 130 -9.40 27.85 -10.28
N SER A 131 -8.34 27.56 -11.05
CA SER A 131 -7.20 28.45 -11.12
C SER A 131 -7.59 29.72 -11.87
N ILE A 132 -7.15 30.86 -11.35
CA ILE A 132 -7.22 32.12 -12.08
C ILE A 132 -6.22 32.04 -13.26
N PRO A 133 -6.65 32.29 -14.51
CA PRO A 133 -5.75 32.32 -15.67
C PRO A 133 -4.61 33.33 -15.49
N GLU A 134 -3.44 33.03 -16.07
CA GLU A 134 -2.24 33.88 -15.94
C GLU A 134 -2.46 35.30 -16.49
N GLU A 135 -3.34 35.46 -17.47
CA GLU A 135 -3.71 36.73 -18.09
C GLU A 135 -4.48 37.67 -17.15
N GLU A 136 -5.15 37.11 -16.13
CA GLU A 136 -5.88 37.86 -15.10
C GLU A 136 -5.04 38.08 -13.83
N LEU A 137 -3.81 37.55 -13.79
CA LEU A 137 -2.89 37.75 -12.68
C LEU A 137 -2.06 39.02 -12.93
N ASP A 138 -2.25 40.04 -12.08
CA ASP A 138 -1.35 41.20 -12.05
C ASP A 138 0.12 40.75 -11.98
N ILE A 139 0.99 41.33 -12.81
CA ILE A 139 2.42 40.98 -12.99
C ILE A 139 3.18 40.92 -11.65
N GLN A 140 2.72 41.66 -10.64
CA GLN A 140 3.27 41.65 -9.28
C GLN A 140 3.02 40.36 -8.50
N ASN A 141 2.07 39.52 -8.94
CA ASN A 141 1.69 38.24 -8.33
C ASN A 141 2.34 37.01 -8.99
N PHE A 142 3.16 37.19 -10.04
CA PHE A 142 3.73 36.10 -10.85
C PHE A 142 4.62 35.13 -10.04
N TYR A 143 5.19 35.59 -8.92
CA TYR A 143 6.08 34.80 -8.06
C TYR A 143 5.37 34.06 -6.91
N GLY A 144 4.04 34.17 -6.81
CA GLY A 144 3.27 33.64 -5.70
C GLY A 144 2.24 32.62 -6.16
N SER A 145 2.45 31.36 -5.78
CA SER A 145 1.43 30.35 -5.50
C SER A 145 0.07 30.52 -6.22
N ARG A 146 -0.15 29.76 -7.29
CA ARG A 146 -1.40 29.70 -8.09
C ARG A 146 -2.65 30.06 -7.28
N LYS A 147 -3.30 31.18 -7.61
CA LYS A 147 -4.52 31.64 -6.93
C LYS A 147 -5.71 30.80 -7.40
N CYS A 148 -6.50 30.32 -6.44
CA CYS A 148 -7.69 29.52 -6.70
C CYS A 148 -8.91 30.27 -6.22
N GLU A 149 -9.85 30.48 -7.13
CA GLU A 149 -11.14 31.08 -6.83
C GLU A 149 -12.25 30.04 -6.90
N THR A 150 -13.36 30.32 -6.22
CA THR A 150 -14.55 29.49 -6.33
C THR A 150 -15.03 29.46 -7.77
N ARG A 151 -15.27 28.27 -8.33
CA ARG A 151 -15.69 28.13 -9.74
C ARG A 151 -17.06 28.79 -10.02
N LEU A 152 -17.89 28.93 -8.99
CA LEU A 152 -19.22 29.53 -8.99
C LEU A 152 -19.44 30.21 -7.62
N THR A 153 -20.24 31.27 -7.56
CA THR A 153 -20.80 31.72 -6.28
C THR A 153 -21.58 30.56 -5.69
N LEU A 154 -21.18 30.11 -4.50
CA LEU A 154 -21.97 29.17 -3.73
C LEU A 154 -23.20 29.95 -3.28
N ASP A 155 -24.27 29.90 -4.09
CA ASP A 155 -25.52 30.59 -3.80
C ASP A 155 -26.21 30.02 -2.54
N CYS A 156 -25.63 28.99 -1.91
CA CYS A 156 -26.15 28.31 -0.73
C CYS A 156 -27.54 27.68 -0.97
N ARG A 157 -27.94 27.61 -2.24
CA ARG A 157 -29.20 27.04 -2.71
C ARG A 157 -29.09 25.52 -2.84
N SER A 158 -30.25 24.89 -3.03
CA SER A 158 -30.42 23.45 -3.18
C SER A 158 -29.45 22.84 -4.20
N GLY A 159 -28.70 21.82 -3.77
CA GLY A 159 -27.82 21.02 -4.63
C GLY A 159 -26.35 20.99 -4.19
N GLU A 160 -25.90 21.93 -3.37
CA GLU A 160 -24.56 21.92 -2.77
C GLU A 160 -24.35 20.72 -1.83
N GLY A 161 -23.10 20.46 -1.52
CA GLY A 161 -22.74 19.47 -0.51
C GLY A 161 -21.25 19.47 -0.25
N PHE A 162 -20.74 18.33 0.21
CA PHE A 162 -19.36 18.24 0.66
C PHE A 162 -18.63 17.07 0.00
N LEU A 163 -17.39 17.34 -0.43
CA LEU A 163 -16.47 16.31 -0.86
C LEU A 163 -15.38 16.09 0.18
N LYS A 164 -15.16 14.83 0.48
CA LYS A 164 -14.09 14.38 1.37
C LYS A 164 -12.75 14.45 0.65
N LEU A 165 -11.85 15.26 1.17
CA LEU A 165 -10.43 15.31 0.82
C LEU A 165 -9.64 14.57 1.90
N PRO A 166 -9.14 13.35 1.61
CA PRO A 166 -8.52 12.53 2.63
C PRO A 166 -7.06 12.92 2.88
N GLY A 167 -6.59 12.64 4.10
CA GLY A 167 -5.16 12.60 4.40
C GLY A 167 -4.43 13.92 4.18
N VAL A 168 -4.91 15.02 4.76
CA VAL A 168 -4.27 16.34 4.66
C VAL A 168 -3.82 16.88 6.00
N LYS A 169 -2.85 17.79 5.96
CA LYS A 169 -2.66 18.77 7.03
C LYS A 169 -3.84 19.75 6.95
N LEU A 170 -4.65 19.81 8.00
CA LEU A 170 -5.81 20.71 8.06
C LEU A 170 -5.39 22.19 7.88
N PRO A 171 -6.24 23.05 7.28
CA PRO A 171 -5.94 24.46 7.06
C PRO A 171 -5.58 25.23 8.34
N ASP A 172 -4.98 26.42 8.20
CA ASP A 172 -4.74 27.31 9.34
C ASP A 172 -6.07 27.74 10.00
N LEU A 173 -6.01 28.04 11.30
CA LEU A 173 -7.16 28.41 12.13
C LEU A 173 -7.29 29.93 12.18
N LEU A 174 -7.57 30.55 11.03
CA LEU A 174 -7.76 32.00 10.94
C LEU A 174 -9.22 32.39 11.17
N GLU A 175 -10.12 31.82 10.37
CA GLU A 175 -11.56 32.01 10.45
C GLU A 175 -12.22 30.65 10.68
N PHE A 176 -12.44 30.31 11.95
CA PHE A 176 -12.86 28.97 12.35
C PHE A 176 -13.83 28.98 13.53
N ARG A 177 -14.55 27.87 13.69
CA ARG A 177 -15.34 27.56 14.88
C ARG A 177 -15.04 26.14 15.34
N LEU A 178 -14.70 26.01 16.62
CA LEU A 178 -14.46 24.74 17.30
C LEU A 178 -15.65 24.43 18.22
N VAL A 179 -16.23 23.23 18.09
CA VAL A 179 -17.30 22.73 18.95
C VAL A 179 -17.00 21.26 19.30
N GLU A 180 -16.46 21.02 20.49
CA GLU A 180 -15.96 19.69 20.89
C GLU A 180 -17.09 18.67 21.16
N SER A 181 -18.28 19.14 21.51
CA SER A 181 -19.43 18.28 21.83
C SER A 181 -20.10 17.65 20.61
N MET A 182 -19.84 18.16 19.41
CA MET A 182 -20.50 17.71 18.18
C MET A 182 -19.82 16.49 17.58
N ASN A 183 -20.60 15.61 16.97
CA ASN A 183 -20.06 14.58 16.07
C ASN A 183 -19.95 15.08 14.62
N LEU A 184 -19.30 14.29 13.77
CA LEU A 184 -19.05 14.67 12.37
C LEU A 184 -20.34 14.92 11.56
N LYS A 185 -21.43 14.21 11.84
CA LYS A 185 -22.72 14.38 11.12
C LYS A 185 -23.40 15.69 11.52
N GLU A 186 -23.39 16.01 12.81
CA GLU A 186 -23.87 17.31 13.33
C GLU A 186 -23.02 18.44 12.78
N CYS A 187 -21.70 18.26 12.74
CA CYS A 187 -20.76 19.21 12.15
C CYS A 187 -21.07 19.50 10.68
N GLN A 188 -21.37 18.45 9.91
CA GLN A 188 -21.82 18.59 8.52
C GLN A 188 -23.13 19.38 8.43
N ALA A 189 -24.12 19.07 9.27
CA ALA A 189 -25.41 19.74 9.26
C ALA A 189 -25.28 21.23 9.62
N GLU A 190 -24.48 21.57 10.64
CA GLU A 190 -24.23 22.96 11.04
C GLU A 190 -23.45 23.74 10.00
N CYS A 191 -22.42 23.14 9.40
CA CYS A 191 -21.70 23.76 8.29
C CYS A 191 -22.61 23.98 7.09
N PHE A 192 -23.52 23.05 6.79
CA PHE A 192 -24.46 23.19 5.67
C PHE A 192 -25.43 24.36 5.86
N LYS A 193 -25.95 24.56 7.08
CA LYS A 193 -26.85 25.69 7.42
C LYS A 193 -26.18 27.06 7.27
N ASN A 194 -24.86 27.13 7.46
CA ASN A 194 -24.11 28.37 7.37
C ASN A 194 -23.45 28.50 5.99
N CYS A 195 -23.98 29.38 5.14
CA CYS A 195 -23.50 29.60 3.78
C CYS A 195 -22.03 30.01 3.67
N SER A 196 -21.48 30.64 4.71
CA SER A 196 -20.07 31.04 4.75
C SER A 196 -19.13 29.89 5.13
N CYS A 197 -19.65 28.75 5.59
CA CYS A 197 -18.83 27.59 5.94
C CYS A 197 -18.24 26.95 4.68
N SER A 198 -16.92 26.93 4.59
CA SER A 198 -16.18 26.42 3.42
C SER A 198 -15.72 24.97 3.60
N ALA A 199 -15.48 24.54 4.84
CA ALA A 199 -15.11 23.16 5.14
C ALA A 199 -15.35 22.79 6.61
N PHE A 200 -15.36 21.48 6.88
CA PHE A 200 -15.38 20.94 8.23
C PHE A 200 -14.58 19.64 8.39
N ALA A 201 -14.17 19.34 9.62
CA ALA A 201 -13.50 18.10 10.00
C ALA A 201 -13.75 17.78 11.48
N ASN A 202 -13.41 16.57 11.92
CA ASN A 202 -13.33 16.28 13.36
C ASN A 202 -12.22 17.14 14.01
N SER A 203 -12.41 17.59 15.25
CA SER A 203 -11.31 18.27 15.98
C SER A 203 -10.38 17.26 16.66
N ASN A 204 -10.88 16.07 16.97
CA ASN A 204 -10.15 14.99 17.62
C ASN A 204 -10.36 13.69 16.84
N ILE A 205 -9.28 12.98 16.48
CA ILE A 205 -9.34 11.71 15.73
C ILE A 205 -9.25 10.47 16.63
N SER A 206 -8.99 10.64 17.92
CA SER A 206 -8.97 9.53 18.88
C SER A 206 -10.34 8.85 18.99
N GLY A 207 -10.36 7.57 19.35
CA GLY A 207 -11.60 6.84 19.67
C GLY A 207 -12.63 6.73 18.53
N GLY A 208 -12.21 6.88 17.26
CA GLY A 208 -13.13 6.85 16.10
C GLY A 208 -13.55 8.24 15.60
N GLY A 209 -13.07 9.31 16.23
CA GLY A 209 -13.27 10.69 15.80
C GLY A 209 -14.42 11.39 16.52
N SER A 210 -14.16 12.59 17.01
CA SER A 210 -15.10 13.42 17.75
C SER A 210 -14.79 14.91 17.58
N GLY A 211 -15.76 15.73 18.02
CA GLY A 211 -15.71 17.17 17.92
C GLY A 211 -15.85 17.69 16.50
N CYS A 212 -16.03 19.00 16.38
CA CYS A 212 -16.30 19.68 15.13
C CYS A 212 -15.39 20.89 14.98
N LEU A 213 -14.70 20.95 13.85
CA LEU A 213 -13.88 22.07 13.44
C LEU A 213 -14.38 22.55 12.08
N MET A 214 -14.94 23.76 12.03
CA MET A 214 -15.47 24.40 10.83
C MET A 214 -14.62 25.59 10.43
N TRP A 215 -14.45 25.81 9.14
CA TRP A 215 -13.78 26.98 8.56
C TRP A 215 -14.78 27.85 7.81
N PHE A 216 -14.57 29.16 7.88
CA PHE A 216 -15.36 30.17 7.17
C PHE A 216 -14.38 30.97 6.30
N GLY A 217 -14.64 31.10 5.00
CA GLY A 217 -13.71 31.75 4.08
C GLY A 217 -12.59 30.85 3.53
N ASN A 218 -11.44 31.46 3.17
CA ASN A 218 -10.38 30.80 2.41
C ASN A 218 -9.64 29.74 3.22
N LEU A 219 -9.43 28.58 2.61
CA LEU A 219 -8.67 27.48 3.19
C LEU A 219 -7.18 27.64 2.85
N ILE A 220 -6.35 27.85 3.87
CA ILE A 220 -4.94 28.26 3.69
C ILE A 220 -4.01 27.21 4.30
N ASP A 221 -2.84 27.03 3.66
CA ASP A 221 -1.75 26.18 4.16
C ASP A 221 -2.14 24.69 4.26
N ILE A 222 -2.89 24.21 3.25
CA ILE A 222 -3.26 22.81 3.11
C ILE A 222 -2.18 22.05 2.34
N ARG A 223 -1.88 20.85 2.82
CA ARG A 223 -0.87 19.98 2.25
C ARG A 223 -1.40 18.54 2.18
N GLU A 224 -1.10 17.86 1.08
CA GLU A 224 -1.25 16.42 1.01
C GLU A 224 -0.22 15.73 1.88
N GLN A 225 -0.71 14.86 2.75
CA GLN A 225 0.09 14.08 3.64
C GLN A 225 0.25 12.70 2.99
N SER A 226 1.26 12.57 2.12
CA SER A 226 1.53 11.33 1.38
C SER A 226 2.50 10.40 2.13
N GLY A 227 2.40 9.10 1.88
CA GLY A 227 3.37 8.11 2.37
C GLY A 227 3.14 7.68 3.81
N SER A 228 4.18 7.75 4.65
CA SER A 228 4.11 7.25 6.03
C SER A 228 3.18 8.08 6.92
N THR A 229 2.77 9.29 6.54
CA THR A 229 2.14 10.27 7.43
C THR A 229 0.62 10.11 7.57
N ILE A 230 0.07 10.26 8.80
CA ILE A 230 -1.38 10.23 9.02
C ILE A 230 -1.88 11.67 8.83
N GLY A 231 -2.31 12.00 7.63
CA GLY A 231 -3.13 13.19 7.43
C GLY A 231 -4.53 12.99 8.01
N GLN A 232 -5.26 14.08 8.13
CA GLN A 232 -6.66 14.05 8.55
C GLN A 232 -7.57 14.36 7.38
N ASP A 233 -8.74 13.74 7.36
CA ASP A 233 -9.74 14.01 6.36
C ASP A 233 -10.44 15.34 6.63
N ILE A 234 -10.64 16.14 5.59
CA ILE A 234 -11.43 17.36 5.61
C ILE A 234 -12.56 17.26 4.58
N HIS A 235 -13.72 17.83 4.89
CA HIS A 235 -14.88 17.86 4.00
C HIS A 235 -15.05 19.28 3.50
N ILE A 236 -14.85 19.49 2.20
CA ILE A 236 -14.86 20.81 1.56
C ILE A 236 -16.21 21.01 0.88
N ARG A 237 -16.82 22.17 1.08
CA ARG A 237 -18.09 22.56 0.45
C ARG A 237 -17.87 22.77 -1.05
N VAL A 238 -18.74 22.18 -1.86
CA VAL A 238 -18.67 22.23 -3.32
C VAL A 238 -20.07 22.36 -3.95
N PRO A 239 -20.18 22.88 -5.17
CA PRO A 239 -21.45 22.92 -5.91
C PRO A 239 -21.91 21.52 -6.34
N ALA A 240 -23.20 21.41 -6.70
CA ALA A 240 -23.85 20.17 -7.12
C ALA A 240 -23.12 19.44 -8.26
N SER A 241 -22.63 20.20 -9.24
CA SER A 241 -21.92 19.69 -10.42
C SER A 241 -20.66 18.89 -10.06
N GLU A 242 -19.96 19.28 -9.00
CA GLU A 242 -18.78 18.57 -8.52
C GLU A 242 -19.16 17.25 -7.83
N LEU A 243 -20.30 17.22 -7.11
CA LEU A 243 -20.83 15.98 -6.51
C LEU A 243 -21.24 14.97 -7.58
N GLU A 244 -21.90 15.43 -8.65
CA GLU A 244 -22.28 14.59 -9.78
C GLU A 244 -21.06 14.06 -10.54
N SER A 245 -20.09 14.94 -10.82
CA SER A 245 -18.81 14.56 -11.42
C SER A 245 -18.12 13.48 -10.59
N ALA A 246 -18.04 13.65 -9.27
CA ALA A 246 -17.46 12.67 -8.36
C ALA A 246 -18.22 11.33 -8.37
N ARG A 247 -19.56 11.34 -8.38
CA ARG A 247 -20.39 10.13 -8.49
C ARG A 247 -20.16 9.40 -9.81
N SER A 248 -20.11 10.14 -10.93
CA SER A 248 -19.89 9.57 -12.26
C SER A 248 -18.51 8.92 -12.37
N SER A 249 -17.47 9.57 -11.82
CA SER A 249 -16.10 9.05 -11.78
C SER A 249 -16.00 7.79 -10.94
N LYS A 250 -16.64 7.76 -9.76
CA LYS A 250 -16.73 6.55 -8.91
C LYS A 250 -17.40 5.39 -9.65
N ARG A 251 -18.52 5.64 -10.35
CA ARG A 251 -19.22 4.61 -11.13
C ARG A 251 -18.34 4.04 -12.25
N LYS A 252 -17.64 4.92 -12.99
CA LYS A 252 -16.68 4.50 -14.03
C LYS A 252 -15.53 3.66 -13.45
N LYS A 253 -14.99 4.06 -12.29
CA LYS A 253 -13.92 3.32 -11.61
C LYS A 253 -14.41 1.94 -11.15
N MET A 254 -15.58 1.86 -10.54
CA MET A 254 -16.19 0.60 -10.11
C MET A 254 -16.41 -0.35 -11.28
N LEU A 255 -16.92 0.16 -12.41
CA LEU A 255 -17.11 -0.64 -13.63
C LEU A 255 -15.78 -1.18 -14.17
N ARG A 256 -14.74 -0.34 -14.23
CA ARG A 256 -13.39 -0.78 -14.65
C ARG A 256 -12.81 -1.83 -13.72
N THR A 257 -12.93 -1.65 -12.41
CA THR A 257 -12.44 -2.63 -11.42
C THR A 257 -13.19 -3.95 -11.53
N ALA A 258 -14.51 -3.93 -11.73
CA ALA A 258 -15.31 -5.13 -11.95
C ALA A 258 -14.88 -5.88 -13.22
N LEU A 259 -14.63 -5.18 -14.32
CA LEU A 259 -14.14 -5.78 -15.58
C LEU A 259 -12.75 -6.40 -15.43
N VAL A 260 -11.83 -5.74 -14.71
CA VAL A 260 -10.49 -6.28 -14.45
C VAL A 260 -10.55 -7.51 -13.54
N ALA A 261 -11.41 -7.48 -12.52
CA ALA A 261 -11.64 -8.62 -11.63
C ALA A 261 -12.24 -9.82 -12.39
N SER A 262 -13.23 -9.61 -13.26
CA SER A 262 -13.81 -10.69 -14.06
C SER A 262 -12.79 -11.32 -15.01
N MET A 263 -11.99 -10.51 -15.71
CA MET A 263 -10.96 -11.02 -16.62
C MET A 263 -9.86 -11.81 -15.91
N SER A 264 -9.43 -11.37 -14.72
CA SER A 264 -8.42 -12.08 -13.93
C SER A 264 -8.93 -13.41 -13.38
N THR A 265 -10.21 -13.48 -12.97
CA THR A 265 -10.81 -14.77 -12.55
C THR A 265 -10.92 -15.77 -13.69
N LEU A 266 -11.34 -15.34 -14.89
CA LEU A 266 -11.43 -16.21 -16.07
C LEU A 266 -10.06 -16.76 -16.48
N LEU A 267 -9.03 -15.92 -16.46
CA LEU A 267 -7.66 -16.35 -16.75
C LEU A 267 -7.14 -17.35 -15.71
N GLY A 268 -7.42 -17.12 -14.42
CA GLY A 268 -7.07 -18.04 -13.33
C GLY A 268 -7.73 -19.41 -13.49
N ILE A 269 -9.02 -19.45 -13.83
CA ILE A 269 -9.75 -20.70 -14.09
C ILE A 269 -9.14 -21.42 -15.30
N PHE A 270 -8.87 -20.71 -16.40
CA PHE A 270 -8.29 -21.30 -17.59
C PHE A 270 -6.90 -21.93 -17.32
N VAL A 271 -6.03 -21.21 -16.61
CA VAL A 271 -4.69 -21.72 -16.24
C VAL A 271 -4.80 -22.93 -15.31
N SER A 272 -5.69 -22.90 -14.31
CA SER A 272 -5.92 -24.04 -13.42
C SER A 272 -6.42 -25.28 -14.17
N GLY A 273 -7.33 -25.10 -15.12
CA GLY A 273 -7.82 -26.16 -16.00
C GLY A 273 -6.73 -26.76 -16.88
N LEU A 274 -5.83 -25.94 -17.43
CA LEU A 274 -4.66 -26.42 -18.18
C LEU A 274 -3.72 -27.23 -17.29
N ILE A 275 -3.42 -26.77 -16.08
CA ILE A 275 -2.56 -27.48 -15.12
C ILE A 275 -3.17 -28.84 -14.77
N LEU A 276 -4.46 -28.87 -14.43
CA LEU A 276 -5.19 -30.11 -14.15
C LEU A 276 -5.15 -31.06 -15.35
N CYS A 277 -5.41 -30.57 -16.56
CA CYS A 277 -5.31 -31.35 -17.79
C CYS A 277 -3.91 -31.95 -18.00
N ILE A 278 -2.85 -31.18 -17.76
CA ILE A 278 -1.46 -31.65 -17.88
C ILE A 278 -1.16 -32.72 -16.82
N CYS A 279 -1.57 -32.51 -15.57
CA CYS A 279 -1.41 -33.48 -14.48
C CYS A 279 -2.13 -34.80 -14.79
N TRP A 280 -3.37 -34.74 -15.29
CA TRP A 280 -4.15 -35.92 -15.65
C TRP A 280 -3.51 -36.71 -16.80
N ARG A 281 -2.95 -36.01 -17.80
CA ARG A 281 -2.21 -36.66 -18.91
C ARG A 281 -0.94 -37.38 -18.42
N LYS A 282 -0.25 -36.85 -17.40
CA LYS A 282 0.94 -37.50 -16.81
C LYS A 282 0.58 -38.75 -16.00
N ILE A 283 -0.56 -38.76 -15.31
CA ILE A 283 -1.03 -39.94 -14.55
C ILE A 283 -1.41 -41.08 -15.51
N LYS A 284 -2.16 -40.80 -16.59
CA LYS A 284 -2.52 -41.84 -17.58
C LYS A 284 -1.29 -42.50 -18.23
N LYS A 285 -0.20 -41.76 -18.46
CA LYS A 285 1.05 -42.33 -19.01
C LYS A 285 1.77 -43.27 -18.04
N LYS A 286 1.68 -43.05 -16.72
CA LYS A 286 2.27 -43.97 -15.72
C LYS A 286 1.50 -45.29 -15.63
N VAL A 287 0.16 -45.22 -15.57
CA VAL A 287 -0.70 -46.42 -15.48
C VAL A 287 -0.59 -47.31 -16.73
N GLY A 288 -0.30 -46.74 -17.90
CA GLY A 288 -0.05 -47.52 -19.12
C GLY A 288 1.28 -48.26 -19.17
N MET A 289 2.30 -47.80 -18.43
CA MET A 289 3.67 -48.35 -18.46
C MET A 289 3.84 -49.54 -17.51
N ASP A 290 3.18 -49.51 -16.35
CA ASP A 290 3.30 -50.57 -15.34
C ASP A 290 2.66 -51.90 -15.80
N ARG A 291 1.67 -51.83 -16.70
CA ARG A 291 0.95 -52.99 -17.25
C ARG A 291 1.77 -53.88 -18.22
N TRP A 292 2.90 -53.40 -18.74
CA TRP A 292 3.74 -54.13 -19.71
C TRP A 292 4.94 -54.83 -19.06
N LYS A 293 5.18 -54.63 -17.76
CA LYS A 293 6.37 -55.13 -17.06
C LYS A 293 6.19 -56.45 -16.33
N GLU A 294 4.95 -56.90 -16.10
CA GLU A 294 4.67 -58.12 -15.32
C GLU A 294 4.66 -59.43 -16.16
N ASP A 295 4.81 -59.37 -17.49
CA ASP A 295 4.52 -60.52 -18.39
C ASP A 295 5.77 -61.16 -19.07
N MET A 296 7.01 -60.86 -18.62
CA MET A 296 8.26 -61.24 -19.32
C MET A 296 9.36 -61.79 -18.39
N ASP A 297 9.05 -62.74 -17.49
CA ASP A 297 10.03 -63.39 -16.59
C ASP A 297 10.42 -64.82 -17.04
N ALA A 298 10.84 -64.99 -18.30
CA ALA A 298 11.46 -66.23 -18.78
C ALA A 298 13.01 -66.09 -18.81
N PRO A 299 13.78 -66.98 -18.17
CA PRO A 299 15.24 -66.89 -18.18
C PRO A 299 15.79 -67.15 -19.60
N LEU A 300 16.53 -66.19 -20.12
CA LEU A 300 17.22 -66.27 -21.42
C LEU A 300 18.62 -66.87 -21.21
N PHE A 301 18.95 -67.91 -21.98
CA PHE A 301 20.29 -68.52 -22.01
C PHE A 301 21.04 -68.11 -23.28
N ASP A 302 22.35 -67.90 -23.17
CA ASP A 302 23.20 -67.58 -24.30
C ASP A 302 23.42 -68.80 -25.22
N LEU A 303 23.59 -68.55 -26.52
CA LEU A 303 23.72 -69.58 -27.54
C LEU A 303 24.93 -70.48 -27.27
N ASP A 304 26.03 -69.91 -26.79
CA ASP A 304 27.25 -70.66 -26.44
C ASP A 304 27.00 -71.66 -25.31
N THR A 305 26.17 -71.27 -24.33
CA THR A 305 25.78 -72.17 -23.23
C THR A 305 24.96 -73.34 -23.75
N ILE A 306 24.03 -73.07 -24.66
CA ILE A 306 23.16 -74.08 -25.28
C ILE A 306 23.97 -75.00 -26.22
N ALA A 307 24.88 -74.44 -27.01
CA ALA A 307 25.73 -75.20 -27.93
C ALA A 307 26.65 -76.15 -27.16
N ASN A 308 27.31 -75.68 -26.11
CA ASN A 308 28.17 -76.52 -25.28
C ASN A 308 27.38 -77.66 -24.64
N ALA A 309 26.18 -77.38 -24.14
CA ALA A 309 25.37 -78.37 -23.45
C ALA A 309 24.73 -79.42 -24.39
N THR A 310 24.55 -79.09 -25.67
CA THR A 310 24.10 -80.01 -26.73
C THR A 310 25.26 -80.66 -27.50
N ASN A 311 26.51 -80.45 -27.06
CA ASN A 311 27.73 -80.87 -27.75
C ASN A 311 27.77 -80.39 -29.21
N ASN A 312 27.66 -79.07 -29.40
CA ASN A 312 27.53 -78.40 -30.70
C ASN A 312 26.44 -79.01 -31.58
N PHE A 313 25.29 -79.33 -31.01
CA PHE A 313 24.14 -79.90 -31.71
C PHE A 313 24.48 -81.23 -32.43
N ALA A 314 25.35 -82.05 -31.82
CA ALA A 314 25.72 -83.35 -32.37
C ALA A 314 24.47 -84.26 -32.56
N PRO A 315 24.38 -85.02 -33.67
CA PRO A 315 23.23 -85.89 -33.94
C PRO A 315 22.98 -86.93 -32.85
N THR A 316 24.03 -87.37 -32.16
CA THR A 316 23.95 -88.31 -31.03
C THR A 316 23.21 -87.76 -29.81
N SER A 317 23.05 -86.44 -29.72
CA SER A 317 22.30 -85.78 -28.66
C SER A 317 20.84 -85.57 -29.03
N ILE A 318 20.38 -85.94 -30.24
CA ILE A 318 18.97 -85.80 -30.64
C ILE A 318 18.16 -86.95 -30.02
N ILE A 319 17.08 -86.61 -29.31
CA ILE A 319 16.12 -87.59 -28.74
C ILE A 319 14.83 -87.72 -29.55
N GLY A 320 14.58 -86.78 -30.46
CA GLY A 320 13.45 -86.85 -31.39
C GLY A 320 13.49 -85.69 -32.38
N ALA A 321 12.89 -85.90 -33.55
CA ALA A 321 12.72 -84.86 -34.56
C ALA A 321 11.29 -84.90 -35.10
N GLY A 322 10.67 -83.73 -35.25
CA GLY A 322 9.31 -83.58 -35.76
C GLY A 322 9.06 -82.23 -36.41
N GLY A 323 7.79 -81.90 -36.67
CA GLY A 323 7.38 -80.69 -37.43
C GLY A 323 7.77 -79.34 -36.82
N PHE A 324 8.30 -79.31 -35.60
CA PHE A 324 8.75 -78.10 -34.90
C PHE A 324 10.28 -78.06 -34.66
N GLY A 325 11.04 -79.00 -35.23
CA GLY A 325 12.51 -79.06 -35.14
C GLY A 325 13.03 -80.30 -34.40
N SER A 326 14.35 -80.37 -34.27
CA SER A 326 15.05 -81.43 -33.53
C SER A 326 15.12 -81.11 -32.05
N VAL A 327 14.80 -82.08 -31.21
CA VAL A 327 14.86 -81.99 -29.75
C VAL A 327 16.15 -82.65 -29.27
N TYR A 328 16.99 -81.88 -28.59
CA TYR A 328 18.28 -82.33 -28.07
C TYR A 328 18.19 -82.69 -26.59
N LYS A 329 18.77 -83.84 -26.21
CA LYS A 329 19.07 -84.21 -24.84
C LYS A 329 20.30 -83.45 -24.36
N VAL A 330 20.09 -82.68 -23.31
CA VAL A 330 21.14 -81.88 -22.68
C VAL A 330 21.56 -82.61 -21.39
N ILE A 331 22.82 -83.02 -21.29
CA ILE A 331 23.26 -83.90 -20.19
C ILE A 331 23.73 -83.13 -18.95
N GLN A 332 24.05 -81.83 -19.05
CA GLN A 332 24.35 -81.04 -17.84
C GLN A 332 24.37 -79.53 -18.10
N ILE A 333 23.40 -78.81 -17.53
CA ILE A 333 23.52 -77.38 -17.26
C ILE A 333 23.15 -77.23 -15.78
N THR A 334 24.18 -77.06 -14.95
CA THR A 334 24.19 -76.92 -13.47
C THR A 334 23.80 -78.14 -12.60
N LYS A 335 24.48 -78.25 -11.43
CA LYS A 335 24.29 -79.34 -10.44
C LYS A 335 22.85 -79.34 -9.93
N ARG A 336 22.15 -80.45 -10.19
CA ARG A 336 20.78 -80.85 -9.79
C ARG A 336 19.74 -80.66 -10.91
N ARG A 337 19.48 -81.79 -11.58
CA ARG A 337 18.36 -82.14 -12.47
C ARG A 337 18.66 -82.00 -13.97
N VAL A 338 18.31 -83.07 -14.70
CA VAL A 338 18.13 -83.06 -16.15
C VAL A 338 16.85 -82.29 -16.42
N VAL A 339 16.93 -81.20 -17.18
CA VAL A 339 15.77 -80.44 -17.64
C VAL A 339 15.63 -80.70 -19.14
N LEU A 340 14.45 -81.19 -19.57
CA LEU A 340 14.10 -81.17 -20.99
C LEU A 340 13.68 -79.73 -21.33
N CYS A 341 14.48 -79.02 -22.13
CA CYS A 341 14.12 -77.72 -22.67
C CYS A 341 13.80 -77.86 -24.16
N GLU A 342 12.60 -77.43 -24.56
CA GLU A 342 12.27 -77.22 -25.97
C GLU A 342 12.90 -75.88 -26.40
N LEU A 343 13.93 -75.94 -27.24
CA LEU A 343 14.59 -74.75 -27.76
C LEU A 343 13.83 -74.25 -28.98
N LYS A 344 13.01 -73.20 -28.81
CA LYS A 344 12.47 -72.43 -29.94
C LYS A 344 13.43 -71.31 -30.28
N MET A 345 14.16 -71.46 -31.39
CA MET A 345 14.94 -70.35 -31.95
C MET A 345 13.97 -69.33 -32.55
N VAL A 346 13.71 -68.26 -31.81
CA VAL A 346 12.98 -67.09 -32.32
C VAL A 346 13.97 -66.28 -33.15
N LYS A 347 13.77 -66.25 -34.48
CA LYS A 347 14.47 -65.30 -35.34
C LYS A 347 14.01 -63.89 -34.96
N LYS A 348 14.97 -63.01 -34.68
CA LYS A 348 14.72 -61.60 -34.39
C LYS A 348 14.15 -60.87 -35.60
#